data_AF-A0A553DXY9-F1
#
_entry.id   AF-A0A553DXY9-F1
#
_cell.length_a   1.000
_cell.length_b   1.000
_cell.length_c   1.000
_cell.angle_alpha   90.00
_cell.angle_beta   90.00
_cell.angle_gamma   90.00
#
_symmetry.space_group_name_H-M   'P 1'
#
loop_
_entity.id
_entity.type
_entity.pdbx_description
1 polymer ?
#
loop_
_entity_poly.entity_id
_entity_poly.type
_entity_poly.pdbx_seq_one_letter_code
_entity_poly.pdbx_strand_id
1 'polypeptide(L)'
;MKAFKLDNEPKLTTGFTTPEHYFENFSAKVLLQLPKEETKVIGLFQHKKRIFMAVAAVLILALMIPVYLRYSSQSPELDDVTIENYLTSSQQDMSQIDLISEIERESSTLKMTSDLEDETVEDILVTNSNLEHLILE
;
A
#
# COMPACT_ATOMS: atom_id res chain seq x y z
N MET A 1 -103.35 -28.16 -37.90
CA MET A 1 -102.22 -27.29 -37.51
C MET A 1 -101.95 -26.31 -38.65
N LYS A 2 -101.72 -25.03 -38.38
CA LYS A 2 -101.42 -24.02 -39.42
C LYS A 2 -99.97 -24.18 -39.88
N ALA A 3 -99.71 -24.02 -41.17
CA ALA A 3 -98.37 -24.10 -41.74
C ALA A 3 -97.52 -22.90 -41.28
N PHE A 4 -96.42 -23.18 -40.58
CA PHE A 4 -95.44 -22.19 -40.17
C PHE A 4 -94.64 -21.75 -41.40
N LYS A 5 -94.77 -20.48 -41.82
CA LYS A 5 -94.03 -19.93 -42.96
C LYS A 5 -92.92 -19.03 -42.44
N LEU A 6 -91.68 -19.47 -42.61
CA LEU A 6 -90.47 -18.87 -42.02
C LEU A 6 -90.03 -17.58 -42.73
N ASP A 7 -90.56 -17.30 -43.91
CA ASP A 7 -90.02 -16.27 -44.82
C ASP A 7 -90.60 -14.86 -44.60
N ASN A 8 -91.62 -14.72 -43.74
CA ASN A 8 -92.37 -13.47 -43.57
C ASN A 8 -92.24 -12.80 -42.19
N GLU A 9 -91.36 -13.31 -41.31
CA GLU A 9 -91.14 -12.73 -39.98
C GLU A 9 -89.85 -11.90 -39.95
N PRO A 10 -89.83 -10.72 -39.28
CA PRO A 10 -88.62 -9.92 -39.16
C PRO A 10 -87.56 -10.70 -38.38
N LYS A 11 -86.36 -10.84 -38.95
CA LYS A 11 -85.22 -11.50 -38.29
C LYS A 11 -84.97 -10.84 -36.94
N LEU A 12 -85.11 -11.59 -35.86
CA LEU A 12 -84.79 -11.15 -34.51
C LEU A 12 -83.30 -10.78 -34.47
N THR A 13 -82.99 -9.55 -34.05
CA THR A 13 -81.61 -9.15 -33.79
C THR A 13 -81.14 -9.89 -32.54
N THR A 14 -80.07 -10.66 -32.67
CA THR A 14 -79.49 -11.37 -31.54
C THR A 14 -79.05 -10.36 -30.49
N GLY A 15 -79.48 -10.50 -29.23
CA GLY A 15 -79.07 -9.60 -28.14
C GLY A 15 -77.57 -9.69 -27.76
N PHE A 16 -76.82 -10.53 -28.46
CA PHE A 16 -75.39 -10.74 -28.29
C PHE A 16 -74.66 -10.31 -29.56
N THR A 17 -74.55 -9.01 -29.76
CA THR A 17 -73.68 -8.43 -30.80
C THR A 17 -72.39 -7.93 -30.17
N THR A 18 -71.26 -8.16 -30.83
CA THR A 18 -69.99 -7.58 -30.39
C THR A 18 -69.93 -6.12 -30.78
N PRO A 19 -69.31 -5.25 -29.95
CA PRO A 19 -69.08 -3.86 -30.31
C PRO A 19 -68.27 -3.73 -31.60
N GLU A 20 -68.46 -2.62 -32.30
CA GLU A 20 -67.70 -2.28 -33.51
C GLU A 20 -66.19 -2.34 -33.21
N HIS A 21 -65.42 -2.98 -34.11
CA HIS A 21 -63.97 -3.15 -33.98
C HIS A 21 -63.49 -3.87 -32.70
N TYR A 22 -64.33 -4.66 -32.02
CA TYR A 22 -63.94 -5.41 -30.82
C TYR A 22 -62.72 -6.31 -31.06
N PHE A 23 -62.76 -7.13 -32.11
CA PHE A 23 -61.69 -8.07 -32.44
C PHE A 23 -60.46 -7.38 -33.05
N GLU A 24 -60.65 -6.29 -33.78
CA GLU A 24 -59.55 -5.51 -34.37
C GLU A 24 -58.68 -4.87 -33.27
N ASN A 25 -59.31 -4.32 -32.24
CA ASN A 25 -58.60 -3.65 -31.13
C ASN A 25 -58.20 -4.60 -30.00
N PHE A 26 -58.66 -5.84 -30.00
CA PHE A 26 -58.40 -6.81 -28.94
C PHE A 26 -56.89 -7.08 -28.77
N SER A 27 -56.19 -7.35 -29.88
CA SER A 27 -54.74 -7.62 -29.85
C SER A 27 -53.94 -6.45 -29.26
N ALA A 28 -54.30 -5.22 -29.62
CA ALA A 28 -53.62 -4.03 -29.11
C ALA A 28 -53.85 -3.85 -27.59
N LYS A 29 -55.07 -4.11 -27.11
CA LYS A 29 -55.39 -4.06 -25.67
C LYS A 29 -54.60 -5.08 -24.86
N VAL A 30 -54.48 -6.31 -25.37
CA VAL A 30 -53.69 -7.37 -24.72
C VAL A 30 -52.21 -6.98 -24.63
N LEU A 31 -51.63 -6.47 -25.71
CA LEU A 31 -50.22 -6.03 -25.72
C LEU A 31 -49.95 -4.87 -24.75
N LEU A 32 -50.90 -3.96 -24.57
CA LEU A 32 -50.77 -2.85 -23.61
C LEU A 32 -50.93 -3.27 -22.15
N GLN A 33 -51.60 -4.39 -21.90
CA GLN A 33 -51.81 -4.95 -20.56
C GLN A 33 -50.67 -5.87 -20.12
N LEU A 34 -49.78 -6.26 -21.03
CA LEU A 34 -48.57 -6.98 -20.68
C LEU A 34 -47.64 -6.04 -19.89
N PRO A 35 -47.05 -6.51 -18.77
CA PRO A 35 -46.04 -5.75 -18.06
C PRO A 35 -44.88 -5.44 -19.02
N LYS A 36 -44.54 -4.16 -19.16
CA LYS A 36 -43.34 -3.76 -19.90
C LYS A 36 -42.14 -4.33 -19.17
N GLU A 37 -41.46 -5.30 -19.78
CA GLU A 37 -40.15 -5.78 -19.38
C GLU A 37 -39.15 -4.64 -19.60
N GLU A 38 -39.03 -3.74 -18.63
CA GLU A 38 -37.96 -2.74 -18.62
C GLU A 38 -36.65 -3.48 -18.40
N THR A 39 -35.81 -3.51 -19.43
CA THR A 39 -34.47 -4.10 -19.31
C THR A 39 -33.74 -3.39 -18.18
N LYS A 40 -33.37 -4.13 -17.13
CA LYS A 40 -32.65 -3.61 -15.97
C LYS A 40 -31.26 -3.13 -16.39
N VAL A 41 -31.16 -1.90 -16.88
CA VAL A 41 -29.90 -1.25 -17.22
C VAL A 41 -29.30 -0.66 -15.95
N ILE A 42 -28.21 -1.26 -15.49
CA ILE A 42 -27.45 -0.79 -14.33
C ILE A 42 -26.24 -0.03 -14.86
N GLY A 43 -26.06 1.22 -14.41
CA GLY A 43 -24.96 2.07 -14.85
C GLY A 43 -23.59 1.51 -14.43
N LEU A 44 -22.87 0.88 -15.37
CA LEU A 44 -21.55 0.27 -15.16
C LEU A 44 -20.50 1.25 -14.58
N PHE A 45 -20.62 2.54 -14.91
CA PHE A 45 -19.64 3.55 -14.50
C PHE A 45 -19.67 3.82 -13.00
N GLN A 46 -20.84 3.74 -12.34
CA GLN A 46 -20.96 4.03 -10.91
C GLN A 46 -20.35 2.93 -10.05
N HIS A 47 -20.45 1.67 -10.48
CA HIS A 47 -19.87 0.52 -9.77
C HIS A 47 -18.35 0.43 -9.92
N LYS A 48 -17.80 0.89 -11.06
CA LYS A 48 -16.35 0.87 -11.32
C LYS A 48 -15.58 1.96 -10.58
N LYS A 49 -16.23 3.03 -10.07
CA LYS A 49 -15.56 4.10 -9.29
C LYS A 49 -14.76 3.56 -8.11
N ARG A 50 -15.28 2.57 -7.38
CA ARG A 50 -14.57 1.95 -6.25
C ARG A 50 -13.31 1.20 -6.71
N ILE A 51 -13.39 0.54 -7.86
CA ILE A 51 -12.25 -0.18 -8.45
C ILE A 51 -11.19 0.83 -8.93
N PHE A 52 -11.60 1.93 -9.58
CA PHE A 52 -10.68 3.00 -9.95
C PHE A 52 -9.99 3.64 -8.72
N MET A 53 -10.72 3.86 -7.63
CA MET A 53 -10.14 4.35 -6.38
C MET A 53 -9.16 3.34 -5.76
N ALA A 54 -9.49 2.04 -5.78
CA ALA A 54 -8.59 0.99 -5.29
C ALA A 54 -7.30 0.91 -6.12
N VAL A 55 -7.41 0.96 -7.45
CA VAL A 55 -6.26 0.97 -8.36
C VAL A 55 -5.38 2.20 -8.11
N ALA A 56 -5.98 3.38 -7.93
CA ALA A 56 -5.24 4.60 -7.62
C ALA A 56 -4.49 4.50 -6.27
N ALA A 57 -5.13 3.96 -5.22
CA ALA A 57 -4.51 3.77 -3.92
C ALA A 57 -3.32 2.80 -3.97
N VAL A 58 -3.46 1.68 -4.70
CA VAL A 58 -2.37 0.73 -4.91
C VAL A 58 -1.22 1.36 -5.70
N LEU A 59 -1.52 2.19 -6.71
CA LEU A 59 -0.48 2.91 -7.47
C LEU A 59 0.31 3.88 -6.60
N ILE A 60 -0.37 4.64 -5.75
CA ILE A 60 0.27 5.57 -4.81
C ILE A 60 1.18 4.80 -3.84
N LEU A 61 0.69 3.69 -3.26
CA LEU A 61 1.51 2.85 -2.40
C LEU A 61 2.71 2.26 -3.14
N ALA A 62 2.51 1.75 -4.36
CA ALA A 62 3.57 1.20 -5.19
C ALA A 62 4.67 2.23 -5.50
N LEU A 63 4.30 3.49 -5.74
CA LEU A 63 5.25 4.58 -5.93
C LEU A 63 5.94 5.00 -4.62
N MET A 64 5.26 4.88 -3.48
CA MET A 64 5.81 5.31 -2.20
C MET A 64 6.75 4.29 -1.55
N ILE A 65 6.62 2.99 -1.87
CA ILE A 65 7.51 1.92 -1.41
C ILE A 65 8.99 2.21 -1.74
N PRO A 66 9.41 2.46 -2.99
CA PRO A 66 10.83 2.72 -3.30
C PRO A 66 11.33 4.03 -2.69
N VAL A 67 10.45 5.02 -2.50
CA VAL A 67 10.79 6.28 -1.84
C VAL A 67 11.11 6.03 -0.36
N TYR A 68 10.25 5.29 0.34
CA TYR A 68 10.45 4.94 1.75
C TYR A 68 11.71 4.09 1.95
N LEU A 69 11.96 3.10 1.08
CA LEU A 69 13.17 2.29 1.15
C LEU A 69 14.44 3.12 0.93
N ARG A 70 14.43 4.10 0.02
CA ARG A 70 15.58 5.03 -0.16
C ARG A 70 15.84 5.88 1.07
N TYR A 71 14.81 6.43 1.71
CA TYR A 71 14.99 7.21 2.94
C TYR A 71 15.43 6.35 4.14
N SER A 72 14.95 5.11 4.24
CA SER A 72 15.33 4.21 5.33
C SER A 72 16.72 3.60 5.16
N SER A 73 17.25 3.51 3.93
CA SER A 73 18.62 3.07 3.64
C SER A 73 19.65 4.20 3.73
N GLN A 74 19.22 5.45 3.92
CA GLN A 74 20.09 6.57 4.29
C GLN A 74 20.39 6.53 5.80
N SER A 75 20.94 5.42 6.30
CA SER A 75 21.89 5.58 7.39
C SER A 75 23.07 6.34 6.79
N PRO A 76 23.52 7.47 7.35
CA PRO A 76 24.77 8.07 6.94
C PRO A 76 25.86 7.05 7.26
N GLU A 77 26.21 6.22 6.27
CA GLU A 77 27.44 5.49 6.29
C GLU A 77 28.51 6.57 6.32
N LEU A 78 29.13 6.72 7.49
CA LEU A 78 30.14 7.73 7.71
C LEU A 78 31.31 7.37 6.80
N ASP A 79 31.37 8.06 5.66
CA ASP A 79 32.47 7.94 4.72
C ASP A 79 33.77 8.29 5.45
N ASP A 80 34.83 7.53 5.18
CA ASP A 80 36.12 7.67 5.88
C ASP A 80 36.63 9.11 5.79
N VAL A 81 36.48 9.72 4.62
CA VAL A 81 36.81 11.13 4.34
C VAL A 81 35.98 12.10 5.21
N THR A 82 34.74 11.76 5.54
CA THR A 82 33.89 12.58 6.41
C THR A 82 34.36 12.50 7.87
N ILE A 83 34.76 11.30 8.31
CA ILE A 83 35.33 11.09 9.65
C ILE A 83 36.66 11.83 9.76
N GLU A 84 37.56 11.69 8.79
CA GLU A 84 38.85 12.38 8.75
C GLU A 84 38.67 13.91 8.80
N ASN A 85 37.73 14.45 8.00
CA ASN A 85 37.45 15.88 8.01
C ASN A 85 36.86 16.35 9.35
N TYR A 86 35.96 15.57 9.96
CA TYR A 86 35.41 15.89 11.28
C TYR A 86 36.50 15.88 12.36
N LEU A 87 37.33 14.83 12.41
CA LEU A 87 38.43 14.72 13.36
C LEU A 87 39.46 15.84 13.16
N THR A 88 39.81 16.18 11.92
CA THR A 88 40.77 17.26 11.63
C THR A 88 40.21 18.64 11.98
N SER A 89 38.93 18.87 11.72
CA SER A 89 38.27 20.15 12.03
C SER A 89 38.03 20.33 13.53
N SER A 90 37.64 19.27 14.23
CA SER A 90 37.34 19.30 15.67
C SER A 90 38.59 19.25 16.56
N GLN A 91 39.73 18.75 16.05
CA GLN A 91 41.01 18.78 16.78
C GLN A 91 41.61 20.18 16.88
N GLN A 92 41.19 21.15 16.07
CA GLN A 92 41.77 22.51 16.14
C GLN A 92 41.42 23.25 17.43
N ASP A 93 40.33 22.89 18.09
CA ASP A 93 39.88 23.48 19.35
C ASP A 93 40.38 22.72 20.60
N MET A 94 41.00 21.56 20.42
CA MET A 94 41.48 20.71 21.52
C MET A 94 43.00 20.83 21.67
N SER A 95 43.46 21.25 22.85
CA SER A 95 44.89 21.19 23.17
C SER A 95 45.33 19.73 23.28
N GLN A 96 46.52 19.38 22.77
CA GLN A 96 47.11 18.04 22.92
C GLN A 96 47.14 17.59 24.39
N ILE A 97 47.27 18.54 25.32
CA ILE A 97 47.27 18.29 26.77
C ILE A 97 45.89 17.83 27.28
N ASP A 98 44.81 18.40 26.74
CA ASP A 98 43.45 18.04 27.13
C ASP A 98 43.12 16.63 26.63
N LEU A 99 43.54 16.29 25.40
CA LEU A 99 43.41 14.94 24.83
C LEU A 99 44.13 13.89 25.67
N ILE A 100 45.38 14.16 26.07
CA ILE A 100 46.15 13.23 26.92
C ILE A 100 45.44 13.02 28.27
N SER A 101 44.95 14.10 28.89
CA SER A 101 44.25 14.00 30.17
C SER A 101 42.93 13.21 30.10
N GLU A 102 42.20 13.33 28.99
CA GLU A 102 40.94 12.63 28.78
C GLU A 102 41.19 11.13 28.52
N ILE A 103 42.16 10.81 27.65
CA ILE A 103 42.57 9.43 27.37
C ILE A 103 43.11 8.76 28.64
N GLU A 104 43.94 9.46 29.42
CA GLU A 104 44.47 8.92 30.67
C GLU A 104 43.35 8.63 31.68
N ARG A 105 42.37 9.54 31.79
CA ARG A 105 41.18 9.35 32.64
C ARG A 105 40.35 8.15 32.20
N GLU A 106 40.07 7.98 30.91
CA GLU A 106 39.35 6.82 30.39
C GLU A 106 40.16 5.52 30.54
N SER A 107 41.47 5.57 30.33
CA SER A 107 42.34 4.41 30.55
C SER A 107 42.33 3.97 32.02
N SER A 108 42.21 4.92 32.96
CA SER A 108 42.17 4.62 34.39
C SER A 108 40.88 3.90 34.82
N THR A 109 39.77 4.12 34.12
CA THR A 109 38.51 3.41 34.38
C THR A 109 38.49 2.02 33.74
N LEU A 110 39.20 1.83 32.61
CA LEU A 110 39.40 0.53 31.96
C LEU A 110 40.41 -0.37 32.69
N LYS A 111 41.38 0.21 33.41
CA LYS A 111 42.39 -0.52 34.21
C LYS A 111 41.81 -1.27 35.42
N MET A 112 40.56 -1.01 35.81
CA MET A 112 39.93 -1.64 36.98
C MET A 112 39.43 -3.08 36.73
N THR A 113 39.44 -3.57 35.48
CA THR A 113 38.86 -4.89 35.11
C THR A 113 39.87 -5.91 34.59
N SER A 114 41.17 -5.62 34.64
CA SER A 114 42.22 -6.51 34.14
C SER A 114 43.03 -7.09 35.30
N ASP A 115 42.55 -8.20 35.87
CA ASP A 115 43.43 -9.20 36.50
C ASP A 115 44.20 -9.88 35.35
N LEU A 116 45.31 -9.26 34.93
CA LEU A 116 46.21 -9.84 33.95
C LEU A 116 47.13 -10.83 34.68
N GLU A 117 47.05 -12.09 34.31
CA GLU A 117 47.89 -13.15 34.86
C GLU A 117 49.33 -12.99 34.33
N ASP A 118 50.34 -13.01 35.22
CA ASP A 118 51.74 -12.66 34.91
C ASP A 118 52.31 -13.45 33.72
N GLU A 119 51.91 -14.71 33.55
CA GLU A 119 52.33 -15.56 32.42
C GLU A 119 51.88 -15.00 31.06
N THR A 120 50.69 -14.40 31.00
CA THR A 120 50.16 -13.79 29.77
C THR A 120 50.91 -12.49 29.45
N VAL A 121 51.30 -11.74 30.49
CA VAL A 121 52.07 -10.50 30.31
C VAL A 121 53.48 -10.81 29.81
N GLU A 122 54.13 -11.83 30.37
CA GLU A 122 55.47 -12.26 29.95
C GLU A 122 55.47 -12.74 28.48
N ASP A 123 54.50 -13.56 28.07
CA ASP A 123 54.40 -14.05 26.70
C ASP A 123 54.20 -12.92 25.67
N ILE A 124 53.35 -11.95 26.00
CA ILE A 124 53.12 -10.78 25.12
C ILE A 124 54.37 -9.89 25.03
N LEU A 125 55.08 -9.67 26.13
CA LEU A 125 56.28 -8.85 26.16
C LEU A 125 57.46 -9.51 25.43
N VAL A 126 57.59 -10.84 25.52
CA VAL A 126 58.63 -11.61 24.82
C VAL A 126 58.34 -11.72 23.33
N THR A 127 57.06 -11.85 22.95
CA THR A 127 56.66 -12.00 21.55
C THR A 127 56.63 -10.67 20.79
N ASN A 128 56.51 -9.54 21.48
CA ASN A 128 56.43 -8.23 20.83
C ASN A 128 57.83 -7.68 20.50
N SER A 129 58.23 -7.78 19.24
CA SER A 129 59.54 -7.32 18.74
C SER A 129 59.77 -5.80 18.86
N ASN A 130 58.71 -5.02 19.15
CA ASN A 130 58.80 -3.56 19.26
C ASN A 130 59.12 -3.10 20.70
N LEU A 131 59.23 -4.02 21.66
CA LEU A 131 59.54 -3.71 23.06
C LEU A 131 60.86 -2.93 23.20
N GLU A 132 61.87 -3.29 22.41
CA GLU A 132 63.18 -2.65 22.40
C GLU A 132 63.07 -1.15 22.02
N HIS A 133 62.07 -0.79 21.20
CA HIS A 133 61.83 0.58 20.77
C HIS A 133 61.12 1.43 21.84
N LEU A 134 60.33 0.82 22.72
CA LEU A 134 59.62 1.49 23.83
C LEU A 134 60.52 1.80 25.03
N ILE A 135 61.61 1.07 25.20
CA ILE A 135 62.59 1.28 26.29
C ILE A 135 63.60 2.38 25.93
N LEU A 136 63.76 2.67 24.64
CA LEU A 136 64.74 3.64 24.12
C LEU A 136 64.20 5.06 23.94
N GLU A 137 62.90 5.28 24.16
CA GLU A 137 62.26 6.60 24.19
C GLU A 137 62.03 7.06 25.65
#